data_AF-A0A5K4EE12-F1
#
_entry.id   AF-A0A5K4EE12-F1
#
_cell.length_a   1.000
_cell.length_b   1.000
_cell.length_c   1.000
_cell.angle_alpha   90.00
_cell.angle_beta   90.00
_cell.angle_gamma   90.00
#
_symmetry.space_group_name_H-M   'P 1'
#
loop_
_entity.id
_entity.type
_entity.pdbx_description
1 polymer ?
#
loop_
_entity_poly.entity_id
_entity_poly.type
_entity_poly.pdbx_seq_one_letter_code
_entity_poly.pdbx_strand_id
1 'polypeptide(L)'
;LIIFYYLQYSTKCIQKQAHKEGIWCCTWGENRNRNKQYIITGSLDNGLIAWEWTNSQLKCLYQFEGHRLGVISVDINSTGTLAASSSLDSQLYKI
;
A
#
# COMPACT_ATOMS: atom_id res chain seq x y z
N LEU A 1 -32.26 18.36 -8.97
CA LEU A 1 -31.16 18.49 -9.94
C LEU A 1 -29.96 17.74 -9.37
N ILE A 2 -29.70 16.51 -9.81
CA ILE A 2 -28.57 15.69 -9.35
C ILE A 2 -27.52 15.74 -10.46
N ILE A 3 -26.41 16.44 -10.21
CA ILE A 3 -25.28 16.46 -11.14
C ILE A 3 -24.42 15.24 -10.79
N PHE A 4 -24.51 14.19 -11.60
CA PHE A 4 -23.49 13.14 -11.60
C PHE A 4 -22.24 13.73 -12.26
N TYR A 5 -21.26 14.11 -11.45
CA TYR A 5 -19.93 14.40 -11.97
C TYR A 5 -19.34 13.06 -12.47
N TYR A 6 -19.12 12.96 -13.78
CA TYR A 6 -18.30 11.89 -14.34
C TYR A 6 -16.90 12.03 -13.75
N LEU A 7 -16.51 11.10 -12.87
CA LEU A 7 -15.15 11.00 -12.37
C LEU A 7 -14.26 10.60 -13.55
N GLN A 8 -13.54 11.56 -14.12
CA GLN A 8 -12.56 11.29 -15.15
C GLN A 8 -11.32 10.66 -14.49
N TYR A 9 -11.11 9.36 -14.70
CA TYR A 9 -9.90 8.68 -14.25
C TYR A 9 -8.70 9.25 -15.02
N SER A 10 -7.70 9.72 -14.29
CA SER A 10 -6.41 10.14 -14.85
C SER A 10 -5.29 9.50 -14.06
N THR A 11 -4.35 8.87 -14.76
CA THR A 11 -3.15 8.31 -14.12
C THR A 11 -2.27 9.46 -13.64
N LYS A 12 -2.05 9.53 -12.32
CA LYS A 12 -1.18 10.55 -11.70
C LYS A 12 0.28 10.14 -11.64
N CYS A 13 0.55 8.87 -11.40
CA CYS A 13 1.89 8.32 -11.24
C CYS A 13 1.90 6.83 -11.61
N ILE A 14 3.00 6.35 -12.17
CA ILE A 14 3.26 4.92 -12.38
C ILE A 14 4.63 4.64 -11.78
N GLN A 15 4.67 3.83 -10.72
CA GLN A 15 5.91 3.29 -10.21
C GLN A 15 6.23 1.99 -10.96
N LYS A 16 7.24 2.03 -11.83
CA LYS A 16 7.73 0.83 -12.52
C LYS A 16 8.52 -0.04 -11.57
N GLN A 17 8.44 -1.36 -11.76
CA GLN A 17 9.21 -2.36 -10.99
C GLN A 17 9.07 -2.17 -9.47
N ALA A 18 7.86 -1.85 -9.01
CA ALA A 18 7.57 -1.73 -7.58
C ALA A 18 7.86 -3.04 -6.84
N HIS A 19 7.51 -4.17 -7.44
CA HIS A 19 7.73 -5.52 -6.91
C HIS A 19 8.33 -6.43 -7.98
N LYS A 20 8.92 -7.55 -7.56
CA LYS A 20 9.49 -8.57 -8.47
C LYS A 20 8.40 -9.44 -9.10
N GLU A 21 7.26 -9.57 -8.43
CA GLU A 21 6.07 -10.28 -8.89
C GLU A 21 4.82 -9.38 -8.82
N GLY A 22 3.65 -9.97 -9.09
CA GLY A 22 2.37 -9.27 -9.10
C GLY A 22 1.99 -8.70 -7.73
N ILE A 23 1.62 -7.42 -7.71
CA ILE A 23 1.01 -6.78 -6.55
C ILE A 23 -0.40 -7.35 -6.41
N TRP A 24 -0.69 -7.96 -5.26
CA TRP A 24 -1.96 -8.60 -4.99
C TRP A 24 -2.88 -7.70 -4.16
N CYS A 25 -2.33 -6.99 -3.18
CA CYS A 25 -3.08 -6.13 -2.28
C CYS A 25 -2.43 -4.76 -2.15
N CYS A 26 -3.24 -3.75 -1.91
CA CYS A 26 -2.76 -2.44 -1.51
C CYS A 26 -3.75 -1.77 -0.56
N THR A 27 -3.24 -0.83 0.23
CA THR A 27 -4.05 0.01 1.11
C THR A 27 -3.50 1.42 1.14
N TRP A 28 -4.39 2.39 1.34
CA TRP A 28 -4.07 3.81 1.46
C TRP A 28 -4.33 4.26 2.89
N GLY A 29 -3.33 4.87 3.51
CA GLY A 29 -3.43 5.42 4.86
C GLY A 29 -2.98 6.87 4.92
N GLU A 30 -3.49 7.61 5.90
CA GLU A 30 -3.00 8.94 6.20
C GLU A 30 -2.63 9.02 7.67
N ASN A 31 -1.39 9.41 7.96
CA ASN A 31 -0.99 9.69 9.33
C ASN A 31 -1.43 11.11 9.67
N ARG A 32 -2.56 11.22 10.39
CA ARG A 32 -3.17 12.51 10.77
C ARG A 32 -2.24 13.43 11.53
N ASN A 33 -1.30 12.87 12.32
CA ASN A 33 -0.36 13.67 13.10
C ASN A 33 0.75 14.30 12.25
N ARG A 34 1.07 13.67 11.11
CA ARG A 34 2.16 14.12 10.23
C ARG A 34 1.67 14.73 8.92
N ASN A 35 0.36 14.70 8.67
CA ASN A 35 -0.27 15.12 7.41
C ASN A 35 0.40 14.48 6.18
N LYS A 36 0.70 13.19 6.30
CA LYS A 36 1.41 12.40 5.29
C LYS A 36 0.55 11.24 4.84
N GLN A 37 0.52 11.03 3.53
CA GLN A 37 -0.22 9.96 2.88
C GLN A 37 0.74 8.84 2.53
N TYR A 38 0.31 7.62 2.83
CA TYR A 38 1.07 6.41 2.62
C TYR A 38 0.26 5.42 1.81
N ILE A 39 0.96 4.69 0.96
CA ILE A 39 0.40 3.52 0.28
C ILE A 39 1.24 2.33 0.73
N ILE A 40 0.60 1.24 1.14
CA ILE A 40 1.31 -0.03 1.35
C ILE A 40 0.87 -1.00 0.27
N THR A 41 1.82 -1.62 -0.40
CA THR A 41 1.60 -2.66 -1.41
C THR A 41 2.14 -3.99 -0.90
N GLY A 42 1.41 -5.08 -1.14
CA GLY A 42 1.83 -6.46 -0.86
C GLY A 42 1.79 -7.29 -2.14
N SER A 43 2.73 -8.22 -2.26
CA SER A 43 3.01 -8.93 -3.51
C SER A 43 3.26 -10.42 -3.29
N LEU A 44 3.18 -11.17 -4.39
CA LEU A 44 3.56 -12.58 -4.44
C LEU A 44 5.08 -12.80 -4.31
N ASP A 45 5.88 -11.74 -4.40
CA ASP A 45 7.33 -11.77 -4.07
C ASP A 45 7.63 -11.85 -2.56
N ASN A 46 6.61 -12.15 -1.75
CA ASN A 46 6.63 -12.25 -0.29
C ASN A 46 6.93 -10.94 0.45
N GLY A 47 7.02 -9.81 -0.25
CA GLY A 47 7.35 -8.51 0.33
C GLY A 47 6.14 -7.60 0.48
N LEU A 48 6.25 -6.66 1.43
CA LEU A 48 5.46 -5.43 1.41
C LEU A 48 6.36 -4.21 1.17
N ILE A 49 5.81 -3.17 0.57
CA ILE A 49 6.51 -1.89 0.43
C ILE A 49 5.60 -0.76 0.89
N ALA A 50 6.11 0.08 1.79
CA ALA A 50 5.47 1.34 2.15
C ALA A 50 6.03 2.47 1.29
N TRP A 51 5.11 3.23 0.70
CA TRP A 51 5.37 4.38 -0.13
C TRP A 51 4.84 5.64 0.54
N GLU A 52 5.59 6.73 0.47
CA GLU A 52 5.08 8.08 0.73
C GLU A 52 4.55 8.66 -0.57
N TRP A 53 3.33 9.18 -0.56
CA TRP A 53 2.83 9.99 -1.68
C TRP A 53 3.23 11.44 -1.46
N THR A 54 4.05 12.00 -2.35
CA THR A 54 4.49 13.40 -2.27
C THR A 54 4.58 13.98 -3.68
N ASN A 55 3.95 15.13 -3.92
CA ASN A 55 4.06 15.89 -5.17
C ASN A 55 3.82 15.04 -6.44
N SER A 56 2.79 14.21 -6.43
CA SER A 56 2.45 13.29 -7.53
C SER A 56 3.47 12.18 -7.80
N GLN A 57 4.29 11.84 -6.81
CA GLN A 57 5.29 10.78 -6.89
C GLN A 57 5.18 9.83 -5.69
N LEU A 58 5.54 8.56 -5.92
CA LEU A 58 5.70 7.55 -4.89
C LEU A 58 7.16 7.47 -4.48
N LYS A 59 7.45 7.74 -3.21
CA LYS A 59 8.77 7.55 -2.62
C LYS A 59 8.76 6.29 -1.78
N CYS A 60 9.61 5.32 -2.12
CA CYS A 60 9.80 4.14 -1.27
C CYS A 60 10.35 4.56 0.10
N LEU A 61 9.64 4.20 1.18
CA LEU A 61 10.08 4.44 2.55
C LEU A 61 10.68 3.20 3.16
N TYR A 62 9.98 2.08 3.04
CA TYR A 62 10.35 0.82 3.67
C TYR A 62 9.99 -0.36 2.78
N GLN A 63 10.86 -1.36 2.78
CA GLN A 63 10.58 -2.70 2.27
C GLN A 63 10.52 -3.63 3.48
N PHE A 64 9.41 -4.33 3.62
CA PHE A 64 9.19 -5.26 4.72
C PHE A 64 9.36 -6.66 4.19
N GLU A 65 10.29 -7.38 4.81
CA GLU A 65 10.59 -8.78 4.53
C GLU A 65 10.18 -9.63 5.73
N GLY A 66 9.90 -10.91 5.50
CA GLY A 66 9.66 -11.87 6.58
C GLY A 66 8.59 -12.90 6.28
N HIS A 67 7.57 -12.54 5.49
CA HIS A 67 6.62 -13.52 4.96
C HIS A 67 7.34 -14.54 4.11
N ARG A 68 6.91 -15.80 4.21
CA ARG A 68 7.53 -16.93 3.49
C ARG A 68 6.81 -17.28 2.19
N LEU A 69 5.58 -16.80 2.05
CA LEU A 69 4.75 -16.92 0.86
C LEU A 69 4.08 -15.57 0.54
N GLY A 70 3.38 -15.52 -0.59
CA GLY A 70 2.79 -14.30 -1.12
C GLY A 70 1.84 -13.61 -0.14
N VAL A 71 1.98 -12.28 -0.07
CA VAL A 71 1.11 -11.43 0.74
C VAL A 71 -0.22 -11.27 0.04
N ILE A 72 -1.31 -11.59 0.74
CA ILE A 72 -2.66 -11.60 0.15
C ILE A 72 -3.54 -10.45 0.64
N SER A 73 -3.21 -9.84 1.79
CA SER A 73 -3.93 -8.70 2.32
C SER A 73 -3.04 -7.81 3.18
N VAL A 74 -3.35 -6.52 3.18
CA VAL A 74 -2.76 -5.52 4.05
C VAL A 74 -3.84 -4.51 4.44
N ASP A 75 -3.85 -4.10 5.71
CA ASP A 75 -4.76 -3.09 6.22
C ASP A 75 -4.06 -2.14 7.19
N ILE A 76 -4.58 -0.91 7.29
CA ILE A 76 -4.03 0.16 8.14
C ILE A 76 -5.12 0.59 9.13
N ASN A 77 -4.74 0.83 10.37
CA ASN A 77 -5.68 1.33 11.36
C ASN A 77 -6.14 2.77 11.05
N SER A 78 -7.25 3.20 11.64
CA SER A 78 -7.87 4.52 11.36
C SER A 78 -6.97 5.74 11.64
N THR A 79 -5.93 5.59 12.48
CA THR A 79 -4.97 6.65 12.79
C THR A 79 -3.75 6.67 11.85
N GLY A 80 -3.59 5.68 10.98
CA GLY A 80 -2.42 5.58 10.07
C GLY A 80 -1.11 5.31 10.81
N THR A 81 -1.17 4.66 11.97
CA THR A 81 -0.01 4.41 12.84
C THR A 81 0.39 2.95 12.92
N LEU A 82 -0.52 2.03 12.57
CA LEU A 82 -0.29 0.59 12.59
C LEU A 82 -0.82 -0.01 11.30
N ALA A 83 -0.09 -0.99 10.77
CA ALA A 83 -0.56 -1.85 9.70
C ALA A 83 -0.53 -3.32 10.11
N ALA A 84 -1.34 -4.13 9.46
CA ALA A 84 -1.32 -5.58 9.57
C ALA A 84 -1.31 -6.19 8.17
N SER A 85 -0.62 -7.31 8.01
CA SER A 85 -0.58 -8.06 6.76
C SER A 85 -0.72 -9.55 7.00
N SER A 86 -1.34 -10.23 6.04
CA SER A 86 -1.49 -11.68 6.03
C SER A 86 -0.93 -12.29 4.75
N SER A 87 -0.49 -13.53 4.86
CA SER A 87 0.17 -14.29 3.79
C SER A 87 -0.40 -15.71 3.68
N LEU A 88 -0.12 -16.34 2.55
CA LEU A 88 -0.39 -17.77 2.30
C LEU A 88 0.40 -18.70 3.23
N ASP A 89 1.41 -18.20 3.96
CA ASP A 89 2.18 -18.97 4.94
C ASP A 89 1.47 -19.17 6.29
N SER A 90 0.20 -18.75 6.38
CA SER A 90 -0.62 -18.81 7.59
C SER A 90 -0.05 -17.99 8.77
N GLN A 91 0.76 -16.96 8.50
CA GLN A 91 1.25 -16.02 9.50
C GLN A 91 0.64 -14.62 9.30
N LEU A 92 0.50 -13.91 10.43
CA LEU A 92 0.05 -12.53 10.49
C LEU A 92 1.21 -11.68 11.02
N TYR A 93 1.53 -10.58 10.32
CA TYR A 93 2.60 -9.67 10.72
C TYR A 93 2.04 -8.28 10.97
N LYS A 94 2.38 -7.73 12.13
CA LYS A 94 2.17 -6.32 12.46
C LYS A 94 3.34 -5.51 11.91
N ILE A 95 3.02 -4.42 11.21
CA ILE A 95 3.98 -3.55 10.54
C ILE A 95 3.82 -2.10 10.99
#